data_AF-A0A9D2GS20-F1
#
_entry.id   AF-A0A9D2GS20-F1
#
_cell.length_a   1.000
_cell.length_b   1.000
_cell.length_c   1.000
_cell.angle_alpha   90.00
_cell.angle_beta   90.00
_cell.angle_gamma   90.00
#
_symmetry.space_group_name_H-M   'P 1'
#
loop_
_entity.id
_entity.type
_entity.pdbx_description
1 polymer ?
#
loop_
_entity_poly.entity_id
_entity_poly.type
_entity_poly.pdbx_seq_one_letter_code
_entity_poly.pdbx_strand_id
1 'polypeptide(L)'
;MNTMSGYDALCRAEAVTALGGTFDMAFYPYSRAKGEASAELQVCRGCRTRLQMPHEKWNVDGANYFLFDNAAGEHRMCWRVLIRWISFSDEDNKLYKLIWYDE
;
A
#
# COMPACT_ATOMS: atom_id res chain seq x y z
N MET A 1 6.50 -17.98 7.89
CA MET A 1 5.91 -16.86 7.13
C MET A 1 5.75 -15.70 8.10
N ASN A 2 6.30 -14.52 7.78
CA ASN A 2 6.28 -13.40 8.72
C ASN A 2 4.95 -12.66 8.63
N THR A 3 4.46 -12.17 9.75
CA THR A 3 3.22 -11.41 9.85
C THR A 3 3.51 -10.03 10.41
N MET A 4 2.74 -9.03 9.99
CA MET A 4 2.84 -7.66 10.47
C MET A 4 1.42 -7.08 10.54
N SER A 5 1.15 -6.20 11.50
CA SER A 5 -0.13 -5.50 11.50
C SER A 5 -0.21 -4.60 10.27
N GLY A 6 -1.41 -4.41 9.74
CA GLY A 6 -1.64 -3.52 8.61
C GLY A 6 -1.16 -2.10 8.90
N TYR A 7 -1.41 -1.60 10.12
CA TYR A 7 -0.99 -0.27 10.55
C TYR A 7 0.55 -0.14 10.56
N ASP A 8 1.25 -1.06 11.22
CA ASP A 8 2.71 -1.01 11.33
C ASP A 8 3.38 -1.09 9.97
N ALA A 9 2.79 -1.87 9.06
CA ALA A 9 3.28 -1.99 7.69
C ALA A 9 3.19 -0.67 6.92
N LEU A 10 2.11 0.10 7.08
CA LEU A 10 1.99 1.41 6.43
C LEU A 10 2.98 2.41 7.02
N CYS A 11 3.08 2.48 8.35
CA CYS A 11 4.07 3.34 9.02
C CYS A 11 5.49 2.98 8.60
N ARG A 12 5.79 1.69 8.45
CA ARG A 12 7.09 1.26 7.95
C ARG A 12 7.31 1.62 6.48
N ALA A 13 6.31 1.48 5.64
CA ALA A 13 6.41 1.88 4.23
C ALA A 13 6.75 3.37 4.08
N GLU A 14 6.15 4.23 4.92
CA GLU A 14 6.47 5.65 5.00
C GLU A 14 7.92 5.87 5.46
N ALA A 15 8.35 5.19 6.52
CA ALA A 15 9.71 5.29 7.04
C ALA A 15 10.78 4.84 6.03
N VAL A 16 10.57 3.70 5.36
CA VAL A 16 11.48 3.17 4.34
C VAL A 16 11.57 4.13 3.15
N THR A 17 10.44 4.69 2.71
CA THR A 17 10.41 5.68 1.63
C THR A 17 11.18 6.94 2.02
N ALA A 18 11.00 7.44 3.25
CA ALA A 18 11.70 8.62 3.74
C ALA A 18 13.23 8.44 3.79
N LEU A 19 13.70 7.20 3.98
CA LEU A 19 15.12 6.82 3.93
C LEU A 19 15.63 6.56 2.50
N GLY A 20 14.81 6.76 1.47
CA GLY A 20 15.16 6.56 0.06
C GLY A 20 14.97 5.13 -0.46
N GLY A 21 14.49 4.23 0.39
CA GLY A 21 14.13 2.86 0.02
C GLY A 21 12.82 2.77 -0.75
N THR A 22 12.43 1.54 -1.06
CA THR A 22 11.16 1.22 -1.72
C THR A 22 10.50 0.01 -1.06
N PHE A 23 9.23 -0.19 -1.35
CA PHE A 23 8.51 -1.39 -0.93
C PHE A 23 7.74 -1.99 -2.10
N ASP A 24 7.47 -3.29 -2.03
CA ASP A 24 6.57 -3.98 -2.94
C ASP A 24 5.34 -4.39 -2.14
N MET A 25 4.17 -4.38 -2.77
CA MET A 25 2.95 -4.81 -2.11
C MET A 25 1.99 -5.51 -3.06
N ALA A 26 1.12 -6.31 -2.47
CA ALA A 26 0.07 -7.00 -3.18
C ALA A 26 -1.28 -6.77 -2.50
N PHE A 27 -2.28 -6.38 -3.30
CA PHE A 27 -3.60 -5.97 -2.82
C PHE A 27 -4.70 -6.32 -3.82
N TYR A 28 -5.93 -6.41 -3.35
CA TYR A 28 -7.10 -6.52 -4.23
C TYR A 28 -7.55 -5.12 -4.66
N PRO A 29 -7.51 -4.77 -5.95
CA PRO A 29 -7.92 -3.45 -6.41
C PRO A 29 -9.42 -3.28 -6.25
N TYR A 30 -9.84 -2.09 -5.82
CA TYR A 30 -11.24 -1.74 -5.66
C TYR A 30 -11.64 -0.65 -6.67
N SER A 31 -12.69 -0.92 -7.44
CA SER A 31 -13.27 0.06 -8.36
C SER A 31 -14.39 0.84 -7.68
N ARG A 32 -14.16 2.13 -7.41
CA ARG A 32 -15.20 3.02 -6.89
C ARG A 32 -16.41 3.14 -7.83
N ALA A 33 -16.16 3.17 -9.14
CA ALA A 33 -17.23 3.34 -10.14
C ALA A 33 -18.17 2.12 -10.20
N LYS A 34 -17.66 0.93 -9.90
CA LYS A 34 -18.45 -0.31 -9.88
C LYS A 34 -18.91 -0.70 -8.47
N GLY A 35 -18.28 -0.16 -7.43
CA GLY A 35 -18.55 -0.55 -6.04
C GLY A 35 -18.01 -1.94 -5.68
N GLU A 36 -17.02 -2.44 -6.42
CA GLU A 36 -16.58 -3.84 -6.36
C GLU A 36 -15.06 -3.96 -6.20
N ALA A 37 -14.64 -4.91 -5.37
CA ALA A 37 -13.25 -5.36 -5.29
C ALA A 37 -13.01 -6.48 -6.31
N SER A 38 -11.89 -6.43 -7.02
CA SER A 38 -11.48 -7.53 -7.89
C SER A 38 -11.09 -8.76 -7.07
N ALA A 39 -11.40 -9.95 -7.60
CA ALA A 39 -10.89 -11.21 -7.08
C ALA A 39 -9.43 -11.47 -7.48
N GLU A 40 -8.90 -10.69 -8.43
CA GLU A 40 -7.51 -10.79 -8.87
C GLU A 40 -6.59 -9.94 -8.00
N LEU A 41 -5.54 -10.58 -7.49
CA LEU A 41 -4.51 -9.91 -6.70
C LEU A 41 -3.58 -9.13 -7.61
N GLN A 42 -3.44 -7.83 -7.37
CA GLN A 42 -2.51 -6.97 -8.08
C GLN A 42 -1.22 -6.81 -7.27
N VAL A 43 -0.07 -6.94 -7.94
CA VAL A 43 1.25 -6.69 -7.35
C VAL A 43 1.81 -5.38 -7.90
N CYS A 44 2.24 -4.49 -7.00
CA CYS A 44 2.96 -3.28 -7.33
C CYS A 44 4.36 -3.33 -6.74
N ARG A 45 5.37 -3.03 -7.56
CA ARG A 45 6.79 -3.10 -7.19
C ARG A 45 7.47 -1.74 -7.26
N GLY A 46 8.54 -1.59 -6.49
CA GLY A 46 9.36 -0.38 -6.41
C GLY A 46 8.54 0.82 -5.96
N CYS A 47 7.60 0.61 -5.04
CA CYS A 47 6.69 1.64 -4.60
C CYS A 47 7.33 2.59 -3.58
N ARG A 48 6.84 3.83 -3.59
CA ARG A 48 7.20 4.90 -2.65
C ARG A 48 5.94 5.57 -2.13
N THR A 49 5.86 5.82 -0.82
CA THR A 49 4.72 6.54 -0.25
C THR A 49 4.70 7.98 -0.75
N ARG A 50 3.51 8.51 -1.00
CA ARG A 50 3.34 9.91 -1.42
C ARG A 50 2.35 10.63 -0.53
N LEU A 51 2.50 11.94 -0.46
CA LEU A 51 1.51 12.81 0.16
C LEU A 51 0.28 12.96 -0.74
N GLN A 52 -0.85 13.24 -0.10
CA GLN A 52 -2.09 13.58 -0.80
C GLN A 52 -1.92 14.90 -1.56
N MET A 53 -2.34 14.93 -2.83
CA MET A 53 -2.29 16.14 -3.63
C MET A 53 -3.44 17.10 -3.28
N PRO A 54 -3.29 18.42 -3.46
CA PRO A 54 -4.32 19.40 -3.08
C PRO A 54 -5.71 19.14 -3.68
N HIS A 55 -5.77 18.63 -4.91
CA HIS A 55 -7.03 18.31 -5.60
C HIS A 55 -7.65 16.98 -5.14
N GLU A 56 -6.91 16.13 -4.42
CA GLU A 56 -7.41 14.85 -3.88
C GLU A 56 -8.06 15.01 -2.51
N LYS A 57 -7.84 16.15 -1.83
CA LYS A 57 -8.22 16.41 -0.42
C LYS A 57 -9.69 16.14 -0.11
N TRP A 58 -10.58 16.34 -1.08
CA TRP A 58 -12.03 16.14 -0.91
C TRP A 58 -12.53 14.80 -1.46
N ASN A 59 -11.73 14.10 -2.27
CA ASN A 59 -12.14 12.89 -3.00
C ASN A 59 -11.49 11.61 -2.46
N VAL A 60 -10.46 11.75 -1.64
CA VAL A 60 -9.68 10.66 -1.10
C VAL A 60 -9.62 10.83 0.40
N ASP A 61 -10.26 9.92 1.13
CA ASP A 61 -10.11 9.87 2.57
C ASP A 61 -8.75 9.25 2.90
N GLY A 62 -7.82 10.08 3.37
CA GLY A 62 -6.48 9.66 3.76
C GLY A 62 -6.46 8.61 4.86
N ALA A 63 -7.56 8.45 5.64
CA ALA A 63 -7.67 7.39 6.64
C ALA A 63 -7.91 6.01 6.03
N ASN A 64 -8.54 5.95 4.85
CA ASN A 64 -9.00 4.71 4.21
C ASN A 64 -8.09 4.26 3.06
N TYR A 65 -7.47 5.22 2.38
CA TYR A 65 -6.59 4.95 1.25
C TYR A 65 -5.11 5.02 1.64
N PHE A 66 -4.33 4.19 0.99
CA PHE A 66 -2.88 4.27 0.97
C PHE A 66 -2.43 4.83 -0.37
N LEU A 67 -1.65 5.91 -0.34
CA LEU A 67 -1.21 6.65 -1.52
C LEU A 67 0.26 6.36 -1.76
N PHE A 68 0.56 5.99 -3.01
CA PHE A 68 1.92 5.60 -3.38
C PHE A 68 2.17 5.87 -4.86
N ASP A 69 3.45 5.97 -5.20
CA ASP A 69 3.95 5.92 -6.57
C ASP A 69 4.50 4.54 -6.84
N ASN A 70 4.30 3.99 -8.04
CA ASN A 70 4.96 2.76 -8.47
C ASN A 70 6.35 3.05 -9.09
N ALA A 71 7.08 2.00 -9.47
CA ALA A 71 8.38 2.14 -10.12
C ALA A 71 8.36 2.96 -11.43
N ALA A 72 7.19 3.09 -12.09
CA ALA A 72 7.03 3.91 -13.29
C ALA A 72 6.74 5.40 -12.98
N GLY A 73 6.64 5.77 -11.70
CA GLY A 73 6.30 7.13 -11.27
C GLY A 73 4.82 7.46 -11.37
N GLU A 74 3.95 6.46 -11.55
CA GLU A 74 2.52 6.67 -11.64
C GLU A 74 1.91 6.81 -10.24
N HIS A 75 1.13 7.87 -10.04
CA HIS A 75 0.35 8.05 -8.82
C HIS A 75 -0.73 6.98 -8.72
N ARG A 76 -0.63 6.13 -7.70
CA ARG A 76 -1.59 5.07 -7.38
C ARG A 76 -2.19 5.30 -6.00
N MET A 77 -3.29 4.62 -5.77
CA MET A 77 -3.96 4.55 -4.48
C MET A 77 -4.65 3.19 -4.34
N CYS A 78 -4.69 2.64 -3.14
CA CYS A 78 -5.44 1.43 -2.84
C CYS A 78 -6.11 1.54 -1.46
N TRP A 79 -7.14 0.75 -1.22
CA TRP A 79 -7.72 0.64 0.12
C TRP A 79 -6.75 -0.08 1.04
N ARG A 80 -6.45 0.52 2.19
CA ARG A 80 -5.49 -0.02 3.17
C ARG A 80 -5.82 -1.47 3.52
N VAL A 81 -7.08 -1.74 3.89
CA VAL A 81 -7.57 -3.05 4.33
C VAL A 81 -7.54 -4.15 3.26
N LEU A 82 -7.37 -3.79 1.99
CA LEU A 82 -7.28 -4.76 0.88
C LEU A 82 -5.83 -5.17 0.58
N ILE A 83 -4.84 -4.58 1.24
CA ILE A 83 -3.44 -4.98 1.13
C ILE A 83 -3.25 -6.28 1.91
N ARG A 84 -2.61 -7.26 1.28
CA ARG A 84 -2.45 -8.61 1.84
C ARG A 84 -1.00 -8.95 2.12
N TRP A 85 -0.08 -8.42 1.32
CA TRP A 85 1.34 -8.62 1.51
C TRP A 85 2.12 -7.34 1.25
N ILE A 86 3.25 -7.21 1.95
CA ILE A 86 4.23 -6.15 1.73
C ILE A 86 5.65 -6.71 1.92
N SER A 87 6.61 -6.16 1.20
CA SER A 87 8.04 -6.39 1.42
C SER A 87 8.80 -5.07 1.28
N PHE A 88 9.93 -4.96 1.97
CA PHE A 88 10.71 -3.73 2.03
C PHE A 88 12.13 -3.95 1.51
N SER A 89 12.67 -2.97 0.79
CA SER A 89 13.99 -3.08 0.16
C SER A 89 15.15 -3.14 1.15
N ASP A 90 14.94 -2.67 2.38
CA ASP A 90 15.95 -2.63 3.46
C ASP A 90 16.10 -3.97 4.21
N GLU A 91 15.26 -4.96 3.92
CA GLU A 91 15.28 -6.28 4.56
C GLU A 91 15.39 -7.42 3.54
N ASP A 92 16.21 -7.26 2.51
CA ASP A 92 16.38 -8.24 1.42
C ASP A 92 15.04 -8.68 0.80
N ASN A 93 14.05 -7.77 0.75
CA ASN A 93 12.68 -8.01 0.30
C ASN A 93 11.95 -9.15 1.03
N LYS A 94 12.19 -9.28 2.34
CA LYS A 94 11.43 -10.18 3.21
C LYS A 94 9.92 -9.89 3.11
N LEU A 95 9.15 -10.93 2.82
CA LEU A 95 7.69 -10.83 2.63
C LEU A 95 6.95 -10.96 3.97
N TYR A 96 6.03 -10.02 4.21
CA TYR A 96 5.14 -9.98 5.35
C TYR A 96 3.69 -10.15 4.89
N LYS A 97 2.94 -11.05 5.54
CA LYS A 97 1.48 -11.10 5.44
C LYS A 97 0.88 -10.08 6.40
N LEU A 98 -0.06 -9.28 5.91
CA LEU A 98 -0.71 -8.24 6.69
C LEU A 98 -1.94 -8.78 7.43
N ILE A 99 -2.05 -8.41 8.69
CA ILE A 99 -3.19 -8.68 9.56
C ILE A 99 -3.85 -7.33 9.88
N TRP A 100 -5.09 -7.14 9.45
CA TRP A 100 -5.83 -5.87 9.62
C TRP A 100 -6.80 -5.88 10.79
N TYR A 101 -7.36 -7.05 11.08
CA TYR A 101 -8.27 -7.28 12.18
C TYR A 101 -7.76 -8.52 12.90
N ASP A 102 -7.72 -8.47 14.22
CA ASP A 102 -7.47 -9.65 15.04
C ASP A 102 -8.61 -10.65 14.77
N GLU A 103 -8.25 -11.91 14.52
CA GLU A 103 -9.23 -13.01 14.38
C GLU A 103 -9.82 -13.42 15.72
#